data_AF-A0A2I2YM65-F1
#
_entry.id   AF-A0A2I2YM65-F1
#
_cell.length_a   1.000
_cell.length_b   1.000
_cell.length_c   1.000
_cell.angle_alpha   90.00
_cell.angle_beta   90.00
_cell.angle_gamma   90.00
#
_symmetry.space_group_name_H-M   'P 1'
#
loop_
_entity.id
_entity.type
_entity.pdbx_description
1 polymer ?
#
loop_
_entity_poly.entity_id
_entity_poly.type
_entity_poly.pdbx_seq_one_letter_code
_entity_poly.pdbx_strand_id
1 'polypeptide(L)'
;MLYHPDKHRDPELKSQAERLFNLVHQAYEVLSDPQTRAIYDIYGKRGLEMEGWEVVERRRTPAEIREEFERLQREREERRLQQRTNPKGTISVGVDATDLFDRYDEEYEDVSGSSFPQIEINKMHISQSIEAPLTATDTAILSGSLSTQNGNGGGSINFLLPSAVFYATVGPLVVYFAMHRLIIKPYLRAQKEKELEKQRESAATDVLQKKQEAESAVRLMQESVRRIIEAEESRMGLIIVNAWYGKFVNDKSRKSEKVKVIDVTVPLQCLVKDSKLILTEASKAGLPGFYDPCVGEEKNLKVLYQFRGVLHQVMVLDSEALRIPKQSHRIDTDG
;
A
#
# COMPACT_ATOMS: atom_id res chain seq x y z
N MET A 1 -22.75 -66.42 38.94
CA MET A 1 -21.96 -65.58 38.01
C MET A 1 -20.82 -66.39 37.42
N LEU A 2 -20.74 -66.44 36.09
CA LEU A 2 -19.77 -67.25 35.33
C LEU A 2 -18.33 -66.66 35.29
N TYR A 3 -18.14 -65.37 35.60
CA TYR A 3 -16.90 -64.64 35.31
C TYR A 3 -16.17 -64.10 36.55
N HIS A 4 -16.30 -64.73 37.72
CA HIS A 4 -15.58 -64.27 38.91
C HIS A 4 -14.08 -64.66 38.81
N PRO A 5 -13.11 -63.74 39.03
CA PRO A 5 -11.68 -64.01 38.84
C PRO A 5 -11.15 -65.19 39.66
N ASP A 6 -11.76 -65.44 40.82
CA ASP A 6 -11.37 -66.50 41.76
C ASP A 6 -11.73 -67.92 41.28
N LYS A 7 -12.56 -68.06 40.22
CA LYS A 7 -12.95 -69.36 39.68
C LYS A 7 -12.01 -69.89 38.58
N HIS A 8 -10.99 -69.13 38.18
CA HIS A 8 -10.08 -69.47 37.09
C HIS A 8 -8.63 -69.56 37.60
N ARG A 9 -7.98 -70.72 37.42
CA ARG A 9 -6.61 -70.99 37.89
C ARG A 9 -5.54 -70.57 36.88
N ASP A 10 -5.87 -70.53 35.59
CA ASP A 10 -4.93 -70.14 34.54
C ASP A 10 -4.78 -68.61 34.46
N PRO A 11 -3.56 -68.07 34.31
CA PRO A 11 -3.30 -66.62 34.35
C PRO A 11 -3.99 -65.87 33.20
N GLU A 12 -4.06 -66.47 32.02
CA GLU A 12 -4.74 -65.87 30.86
C GLU A 12 -6.26 -65.82 31.04
N LEU A 13 -6.87 -66.92 31.50
CA LEU A 13 -8.31 -67.00 31.75
C LEU A 13 -8.72 -66.09 32.91
N LYS A 14 -7.87 -65.92 33.91
CA LYS A 14 -8.09 -64.98 35.03
C LYS A 14 -8.14 -63.53 34.55
N SER A 15 -7.20 -63.12 33.69
CA SER A 15 -7.20 -61.78 33.08
C SER A 15 -8.44 -61.54 32.18
N GLN A 16 -8.90 -62.56 31.47
CA GLN A 16 -10.14 -62.47 30.68
C GLN A 16 -11.38 -62.36 31.57
N ALA A 17 -11.46 -63.17 32.62
CA ALA A 17 -12.55 -63.13 33.59
C ALA A 17 -12.63 -61.79 34.32
N GLU A 18 -11.49 -61.21 34.70
CA GLU A 18 -11.41 -59.87 35.32
C GLU A 18 -11.93 -58.77 34.38
N ARG A 19 -11.54 -58.80 33.11
CA ARG A 19 -12.07 -57.87 32.10
C ARG A 19 -13.58 -58.00 31.93
N LEU A 20 -14.08 -59.23 31.82
CA LEU A 20 -15.52 -59.49 31.68
C LEU A 20 -16.30 -59.11 32.94
N PHE A 21 -15.74 -59.35 34.12
CA PHE A 21 -16.32 -58.95 35.39
C PHE A 21 -16.44 -57.43 35.48
N ASN A 22 -15.37 -56.70 35.15
CA ASN A 22 -15.38 -55.24 35.16
C ASN A 22 -16.39 -54.68 34.15
N LEU A 23 -16.50 -55.27 32.96
CA LEU A 23 -17.49 -54.86 31.96
C LEU A 23 -18.94 -55.10 32.43
N VAL A 24 -19.21 -56.26 33.02
CA VAL A 24 -20.55 -56.59 33.55
C VAL A 24 -20.89 -55.70 34.75
N HIS A 25 -19.92 -55.43 35.61
CA HIS A 25 -20.10 -54.54 36.76
C HIS A 25 -20.40 -53.11 36.32
N GLN A 26 -19.61 -52.56 35.40
CA GLN A 26 -19.87 -51.23 34.80
C GLN A 26 -21.23 -51.19 34.11
N ALA A 27 -21.59 -52.22 33.34
CA ALA A 27 -22.90 -52.29 32.69
C ALA A 27 -24.03 -52.33 33.72
N TYR A 28 -23.85 -53.03 34.83
CA TYR A 28 -24.82 -53.06 35.92
C TYR A 28 -24.95 -51.68 36.59
N GLU A 29 -23.85 -51.01 36.92
CA GLU A 29 -23.88 -49.67 37.52
C GLU A 29 -24.62 -48.65 36.65
N VAL A 30 -24.34 -48.67 35.33
CA VAL A 30 -24.94 -47.73 34.37
C VAL A 30 -26.39 -48.06 34.02
N LEU A 31 -26.74 -49.35 33.92
CA LEU A 31 -28.09 -49.77 33.48
C LEU A 31 -29.05 -50.03 34.65
N SER A 32 -28.56 -50.16 35.89
CA SER A 32 -29.39 -50.40 37.08
C SER A 32 -30.19 -49.17 37.49
N ASP A 33 -29.62 -47.96 37.37
CA ASP A 33 -30.30 -46.71 37.68
C ASP A 33 -30.93 -46.08 36.41
N PRO A 34 -32.24 -45.77 36.42
CA PRO A 34 -32.92 -45.14 35.29
C PRO A 34 -32.31 -43.80 34.82
N GLN A 35 -31.68 -43.02 35.70
CA GLN A 35 -31.08 -41.72 35.32
C GLN A 35 -29.76 -41.90 34.57
N THR A 36 -28.83 -42.67 35.13
CA THR A 36 -27.56 -43.02 34.46
C THR A 36 -27.80 -43.75 33.15
N ARG A 37 -28.82 -44.62 33.07
CA ARG A 37 -29.27 -45.23 31.83
C ARG A 37 -29.75 -44.19 30.80
N ALA A 38 -30.59 -43.24 31.19
CA ALA A 38 -31.08 -42.21 30.29
C ALA A 38 -29.95 -41.32 29.75
N ILE A 39 -28.97 -40.98 30.59
CA ILE A 39 -27.76 -40.24 30.18
C ILE A 39 -26.93 -41.07 29.19
N TYR A 40 -26.75 -42.36 29.47
CA TYR A 40 -26.02 -43.28 28.59
C TYR A 40 -26.72 -43.49 27.24
N ASP A 41 -28.04 -43.62 27.22
CA ASP A 41 -28.83 -43.80 26.00
C ASP A 41 -28.76 -42.57 25.08
N ILE A 42 -28.55 -41.37 25.64
CA ILE A 42 -28.47 -40.10 24.88
C ILE A 42 -27.03 -39.75 24.49
N TYR A 43 -26.06 -39.86 25.41
CA TYR A 43 -24.69 -39.35 25.26
C TYR A 43 -23.60 -40.44 25.33
N GLY A 44 -23.98 -41.69 25.56
CA GLY A 44 -23.06 -42.80 25.75
C GLY A 44 -22.15 -42.62 26.97
N LYS A 45 -20.98 -43.25 26.95
CA LYS A 45 -20.00 -43.19 28.05
C LYS A 45 -19.55 -41.75 28.39
N ARG A 46 -19.50 -40.85 27.40
CA ARG A 46 -19.09 -39.44 27.56
C ARG A 46 -20.04 -38.65 28.47
N GLY A 47 -21.32 -39.05 28.53
CA GLY A 47 -22.30 -38.43 29.42
C GLY A 47 -22.03 -38.73 30.89
N LEU A 48 -21.54 -39.93 31.19
CA LEU A 48 -21.31 -40.43 32.55
C LEU A 48 -20.03 -39.88 33.19
N GLU A 49 -19.03 -39.50 32.38
CA GLU A 49 -17.76 -38.91 32.83
C GLU A 49 -17.88 -37.41 33.19
N MET A 50 -19.06 -36.82 33.01
CA MET A 50 -19.29 -35.41 33.30
C MET A 50 -19.66 -35.21 34.78
N GLU A 51 -18.79 -34.54 35.54
CA GLU A 51 -19.08 -34.11 36.90
C GLU A 51 -20.18 -33.03 36.89
N GLY A 52 -21.20 -33.15 37.75
CA GLY A 52 -22.28 -32.15 37.89
C GLY A 52 -23.72 -32.68 37.78
N TRP A 53 -23.91 -33.96 37.40
CA TRP A 53 -25.24 -34.58 37.34
C TRP A 53 -25.93 -34.77 38.70
N GLU A 54 -25.16 -34.73 39.79
CA GLU A 54 -25.64 -35.00 41.15
C GLU A 54 -26.71 -34.02 41.67
N VAL A 55 -26.83 -32.85 41.03
CA VAL A 55 -27.77 -31.78 41.43
C VAL A 55 -29.11 -31.88 40.69
N VAL A 56 -29.26 -32.79 39.70
CA VAL A 56 -30.46 -32.84 38.85
C VAL A 56 -31.51 -33.77 39.45
N GLU A 57 -32.65 -33.20 39.87
CA GLU A 57 -33.77 -33.93 40.44
C GLU A 57 -34.31 -35.05 39.53
N ARG A 58 -34.80 -36.11 40.18
CA ARG A 58 -35.29 -37.34 39.55
C ARG A 58 -36.57 -37.09 38.76
N ARG A 59 -36.43 -36.94 37.42
CA ARG A 59 -37.39 -37.17 36.30
C ARG A 59 -37.44 -35.99 35.32
N ARG A 60 -36.45 -35.88 34.42
CA ARG A 60 -36.50 -34.95 33.28
C ARG A 60 -36.64 -35.68 31.95
N THR A 61 -37.18 -34.99 30.95
CA THR A 61 -37.37 -35.52 29.60
C THR A 61 -36.04 -35.59 28.83
N PRO A 62 -35.90 -36.43 27.78
CA PRO A 62 -34.67 -36.52 26.99
C PRO A 62 -34.20 -35.20 26.36
N ALA A 63 -35.12 -34.25 26.11
CA ALA A 63 -34.77 -32.93 25.59
C ALA A 63 -34.11 -32.05 26.67
N GLU A 64 -34.66 -32.06 27.89
CA GLU A 64 -34.11 -31.31 29.02
C GLU A 64 -32.76 -31.86 29.50
N ILE A 65 -32.57 -33.18 29.43
CA ILE A 65 -31.25 -33.81 29.70
C ILE A 65 -30.20 -33.30 28.70
N ARG A 66 -30.59 -33.06 27.44
CA ARG A 66 -29.66 -32.53 26.44
C ARG A 66 -29.27 -31.08 26.71
N GLU A 67 -30.25 -30.25 27.05
CA GLU A 67 -30.01 -28.84 27.34
C GLU A 67 -29.16 -28.65 28.61
N GLU A 68 -29.42 -29.41 29.67
CA GLU A 68 -28.58 -29.38 30.88
C GLU A 68 -27.16 -29.88 30.60
N PHE A 69 -26.99 -30.92 29.77
CA PHE A 69 -25.67 -31.37 29.37
C PHE A 69 -24.90 -30.29 28.62
N GLU A 70 -25.52 -29.63 27.64
CA GLU A 70 -24.90 -28.52 26.92
C GLU A 70 -24.55 -27.35 27.84
N ARG A 71 -25.40 -27.06 28.83
CA ARG A 71 -25.15 -26.03 29.83
C ARG A 71 -23.95 -26.37 30.72
N LEU A 72 -23.90 -27.59 31.27
CA LEU A 72 -22.79 -28.08 32.07
C LEU A 72 -21.48 -28.13 31.28
N GLN A 73 -21.55 -28.48 30.00
CA GLN A 73 -20.39 -28.40 29.10
C GLN A 73 -19.85 -26.99 29.00
N ARG A 74 -20.70 -26.00 28.71
CA ARG A 74 -20.28 -24.59 28.62
C ARG A 74 -19.70 -24.09 29.93
N GLU A 75 -20.33 -24.40 31.06
CA GLU A 75 -19.85 -23.96 32.37
C GLU A 75 -18.49 -24.60 32.72
N ARG A 76 -18.28 -25.89 32.41
CA ARG A 76 -16.99 -26.55 32.60
C ARG A 76 -15.92 -25.97 31.68
N GLU A 77 -16.27 -25.65 30.44
CA GLU A 77 -15.38 -24.98 29.50
C GLU A 77 -14.98 -23.59 30.00
N GLU A 78 -15.94 -22.79 30.50
CA GLU A 78 -15.68 -21.49 31.11
C GLU A 78 -14.80 -21.59 32.38
N ARG A 79 -15.11 -22.52 33.30
CA ARG A 79 -14.29 -22.75 34.50
C ARG A 79 -12.88 -23.21 34.13
N ARG A 80 -12.76 -24.10 33.15
CA ARG A 80 -11.46 -24.57 32.63
C ARG A 80 -10.68 -23.41 32.02
N LEU A 81 -11.35 -22.47 31.37
CA LEU A 81 -10.75 -21.27 30.82
C LEU A 81 -10.27 -20.33 31.95
N GLN A 82 -11.07 -20.13 33.00
CA GLN A 82 -10.70 -19.35 34.18
C GLN A 82 -9.53 -19.96 34.98
N GLN A 83 -9.46 -21.29 35.11
CA GLN A 83 -8.35 -21.98 35.77
C GLN A 83 -7.04 -21.95 34.98
N ARG A 84 -7.08 -21.59 33.69
CA ARG A 84 -5.87 -21.35 32.88
C ARG A 84 -5.28 -19.97 33.07
N THR A 85 -5.88 -19.12 33.91
CA THR A 85 -5.27 -17.84 34.25
C THR A 85 -3.92 -18.10 34.93
N ASN A 86 -2.86 -17.50 34.37
CA ASN A 86 -1.50 -17.66 34.90
C ASN A 86 -1.03 -16.32 35.48
N PRO A 87 -1.41 -15.99 36.73
CA PRO A 87 -0.94 -14.78 37.36
C PRO A 87 0.55 -14.90 37.66
N LYS A 88 1.37 -14.05 37.02
CA LYS A 88 2.80 -13.91 37.30
C LYS A 88 3.05 -12.56 37.91
N GLY A 89 3.74 -12.52 39.05
CA GLY A 89 4.09 -11.24 39.68
C GLY A 89 5.36 -11.33 40.51
N THR A 90 5.98 -10.17 40.69
CA THR A 90 7.17 -9.97 41.51
C THR A 90 6.91 -8.82 42.46
N ILE A 91 7.15 -9.06 43.75
CA ILE A 91 7.12 -8.03 44.79
C ILE A 91 8.54 -7.88 45.32
N SER A 92 9.06 -6.66 45.28
CA SER A 92 10.38 -6.31 45.79
C SER A 92 10.23 -5.18 46.79
N VAL A 93 10.75 -5.42 48.00
CA VAL A 93 10.74 -4.44 49.09
C VAL A 93 12.20 -4.16 49.45
N GLY A 94 12.62 -2.90 49.37
CA GLY A 94 13.91 -2.47 49.86
C GLY A 94 13.75 -1.94 51.28
N VAL A 95 14.38 -2.64 52.21
CA VAL A 95 14.39 -2.31 53.62
C VAL A 95 15.73 -1.67 53.95
N ASP A 96 15.70 -0.48 54.54
CA ASP A 96 16.86 0.17 55.12
C ASP A 96 17.05 -0.34 56.56
N ALA A 97 18.25 -0.82 56.86
CA ALA A 97 18.61 -1.38 58.15
C ALA A 97 19.95 -0.80 58.64
N THR A 98 20.36 0.37 58.14
CA THR A 98 21.63 1.02 58.49
C THR A 98 21.78 1.19 60.01
N ASP A 99 20.71 1.63 60.68
CA ASP A 99 20.60 1.75 62.16
C ASP A 99 20.90 0.44 62.94
N LEU A 100 20.80 -0.73 62.29
CA LEU A 100 21.09 -2.02 62.93
C LEU A 100 22.60 -2.31 62.99
N PHE A 101 23.39 -1.71 62.09
CA PHE A 101 24.81 -2.01 61.89
C PHE A 101 25.76 -0.89 62.33
N ASP A 102 25.28 0.34 62.54
CA ASP A 102 26.06 1.50 63.00
C ASP A 102 26.45 1.46 64.50
N ARG A 103 26.55 0.27 65.11
CA ARG A 103 26.93 0.11 66.53
C ARG A 103 28.45 0.19 66.81
N TYR A 104 29.26 0.65 65.86
CA TYR A 104 30.71 0.76 66.05
C TYR A 104 31.18 2.21 66.01
N ASP A 105 31.77 2.61 67.15
CA ASP A 105 32.60 3.80 67.41
C ASP A 105 31.93 5.16 67.67
N GLU A 106 31.06 5.23 68.69
CA GLU A 106 30.99 6.42 69.56
C GLU A 106 31.39 6.03 70.99
N GLU A 107 32.70 5.80 71.19
CA GLU A 107 33.32 5.92 72.52
C GLU A 107 33.41 7.43 72.81
N TYR A 108 32.86 7.89 73.94
CA TYR A 108 32.74 9.28 74.43
C TYR A 108 31.45 10.07 74.07
N GLU A 109 30.33 9.80 74.75
CA GLU A 109 29.61 10.78 75.61
C GLU A 109 28.32 10.17 76.20
N ASP A 110 27.97 10.66 77.40
CA ASP A 110 26.99 10.11 78.33
C ASP A 110 25.59 10.71 78.07
N VAL A 111 24.71 10.02 77.34
CA VAL A 111 23.28 10.37 77.25
C VAL A 111 22.39 9.13 77.26
N SER A 112 21.50 9.08 78.24
CA SER A 112 20.38 8.16 78.37
C SER A 112 19.44 8.21 77.15
N GLY A 113 19.41 7.15 76.36
CA GLY A 113 18.43 6.98 75.29
C GLY A 113 18.44 5.57 74.73
N SER A 114 17.54 4.71 75.22
CA SER A 114 17.20 3.46 74.54
C SER A 114 16.49 3.77 73.22
N SER A 115 17.24 4.07 72.17
CA SER A 115 16.70 4.14 70.81
C SER A 115 16.68 2.73 70.24
N PHE A 116 15.49 2.15 70.18
CA PHE A 116 15.26 0.95 69.38
C PHE A 116 15.57 1.29 67.91
N PRO A 117 16.33 0.44 67.18
CA PRO A 117 16.67 0.69 65.78
C PRO A 117 15.39 0.80 64.95
N GLN A 118 15.29 1.79 64.06
CA GLN A 118 14.14 1.98 63.19
C GLN A 118 14.41 1.32 61.84
N ILE A 119 13.59 0.33 61.49
CA ILE A 119 13.64 -0.33 60.19
C ILE A 119 12.67 0.41 59.26
N GLU A 120 13.18 1.04 58.19
CA GLU A 120 12.35 1.79 57.24
C GLU A 120 12.25 1.07 55.89
N ILE A 121 11.07 1.13 55.26
CA ILE A 121 10.88 0.67 53.88
C ILE A 121 11.17 1.84 52.94
N ASN A 122 12.37 1.86 52.36
CA ASN A 122 12.80 2.94 51.46
C ASN A 122 12.14 2.84 50.07
N LYS A 123 11.94 1.60 49.56
CA LYS A 123 11.35 1.34 48.25
C LYS A 123 10.44 0.11 48.23
N MET A 124 9.36 0.18 47.47
CA MET A 124 8.54 -0.99 47.14
C MET A 124 8.22 -0.99 45.64
N HIS A 125 8.38 -2.15 45.01
CA HIS A 125 8.09 -2.37 43.61
C HIS A 125 7.23 -3.63 43.47
N ILE A 126 6.05 -3.49 42.89
CA ILE A 126 5.13 -4.57 42.59
C ILE A 126 4.92 -4.58 41.08
N SER A 127 5.21 -5.70 40.43
CA SER A 127 4.82 -5.93 39.03
C SER A 127 3.96 -7.18 38.98
N GLN A 128 2.79 -7.08 38.38
CA GLN A 128 1.83 -8.18 38.26
C GLN A 128 1.35 -8.27 36.81
N SER A 129 1.18 -9.48 36.32
CA SER A 129 0.63 -9.78 35.00
C SER A 129 -0.28 -10.99 35.09
N ILE A 130 -1.40 -10.95 34.37
CA ILE A 130 -2.40 -11.99 34.32
C ILE A 130 -2.70 -12.24 32.85
N GLU A 131 -2.39 -13.44 32.40
CA GLU A 131 -2.81 -13.95 31.09
C GLU A 131 -4.16 -14.64 31.28
N ALA A 132 -5.23 -14.07 30.72
CA ALA A 132 -6.59 -14.58 30.80
C ALA A 132 -7.09 -14.96 29.40
N PRO A 133 -7.14 -16.26 29.06
CA PRO A 133 -7.68 -16.69 27.77
C PRO A 133 -9.19 -16.38 27.72
N LEU A 134 -9.65 -15.62 26.73
CA LEU A 134 -11.07 -15.27 26.56
C LEU A 134 -11.78 -16.23 25.60
N THR A 135 -11.07 -16.71 24.58
CA THR A 135 -11.54 -17.74 23.64
C THR A 135 -10.38 -18.69 23.30
N ALA A 136 -10.65 -19.72 22.49
CA ALA A 136 -9.61 -20.67 22.05
C ALA A 136 -8.43 -20.00 21.33
N THR A 137 -8.63 -18.80 20.75
CA THR A 137 -7.63 -18.04 20.00
C THR A 137 -7.25 -16.70 20.62
N ASP A 138 -8.06 -16.16 21.54
CA ASP A 138 -7.84 -14.82 22.10
C ASP A 138 -7.48 -14.90 23.58
N THR A 139 -6.42 -14.19 23.95
CA THR A 139 -5.93 -14.10 25.33
C THR A 139 -5.74 -12.65 25.70
N ALA A 140 -6.49 -12.22 26.71
CA ALA A 140 -6.33 -10.92 27.32
C ALA A 140 -5.14 -10.93 28.25
N ILE A 141 -4.29 -9.92 28.16
CA ILE A 141 -3.17 -9.73 29.08
C ILE A 141 -3.43 -8.46 29.87
N LEU A 142 -3.60 -8.60 31.18
CA LEU A 142 -3.69 -7.49 32.12
C LEU A 142 -2.39 -7.44 32.91
N SER A 143 -1.68 -6.33 32.85
CA SER A 143 -0.44 -6.13 33.62
C SER A 143 -0.46 -4.81 34.36
N GLY A 144 0.04 -4.79 35.59
CA GLY A 144 0.19 -3.60 36.39
C GLY A 144 1.59 -3.51 36.98
N SER A 145 2.11 -2.30 37.10
CA SER A 145 3.34 -2.02 37.83
C SER A 145 3.09 -0.88 38.81
N LEU A 146 3.49 -1.05 40.05
CA LEU A 146 3.44 -0.05 41.11
C LEU A 146 4.84 0.09 41.70
N SER A 147 5.37 1.31 41.72
CA SER A 147 6.66 1.62 42.35
C SER A 147 6.49 2.79 43.30
N THR A 148 6.99 2.65 44.53
CA THR A 148 7.05 3.71 45.51
C THR A 148 8.46 3.84 46.08
N GLN A 149 8.91 5.08 46.25
CA GLN A 149 10.20 5.44 46.81
C GLN A 149 10.04 6.71 47.66
N ASN A 150 10.55 6.69 48.89
CA ASN A 150 10.57 7.85 49.79
C ASN A 150 9.22 8.58 49.90
N GLY A 151 8.14 7.81 50.07
CA GLY A 151 6.78 8.36 50.23
C GLY A 151 6.08 8.81 48.94
N ASN A 152 6.76 8.88 47.80
CA ASN A 152 6.15 9.15 46.50
C ASN A 152 6.02 7.85 45.70
N GLY A 153 4.84 7.58 45.18
CA GLY A 153 4.54 6.37 44.40
C GLY A 153 3.78 6.66 43.13
N GLY A 154 4.05 5.86 42.10
CA GLY A 154 3.37 5.89 40.82
C GLY A 154 3.11 4.47 40.33
N GLY A 155 2.00 4.28 39.62
CA GLY A 155 1.65 2.99 39.04
C GLY A 155 0.98 3.13 37.68
N SER A 156 1.07 2.07 36.89
CA SER A 156 0.39 1.96 35.60
C SER A 156 -0.29 0.60 35.48
N ILE A 157 -1.39 0.56 34.74
CA ILE A 157 -2.11 -0.67 34.39
C ILE A 157 -2.26 -0.68 32.88
N ASN A 158 -1.81 -1.76 32.25
CA ASN A 158 -1.89 -2.01 30.82
C ASN A 158 -2.82 -3.20 30.59
N PHE A 159 -3.70 -3.06 29.61
CA PHE A 159 -4.57 -4.12 29.13
C PHE A 159 -4.34 -4.32 27.64
N LEU A 160 -4.14 -5.57 27.22
CA LEU A 160 -3.82 -5.92 25.85
C LEU A 160 -4.70 -7.08 25.36
N LEU A 161 -5.38 -6.83 24.23
CA LEU A 161 -6.09 -7.84 23.44
C LEU A 161 -5.45 -7.91 22.05
N PRO A 162 -4.57 -8.89 21.78
CA PRO A 162 -3.83 -8.97 20.52
C PRO A 162 -4.75 -8.98 19.28
N SER A 163 -5.89 -9.67 19.37
CA SER A 163 -6.90 -9.74 18.32
C SER A 163 -7.47 -8.35 17.99
N ALA A 164 -7.85 -7.57 19.00
CA ALA A 164 -8.43 -6.25 18.84
C ALA A 164 -7.44 -5.25 18.22
N VAL A 165 -6.18 -5.30 18.65
CA VAL A 165 -5.12 -4.45 18.09
C VAL A 165 -4.93 -4.73 16.60
N PHE A 166 -4.93 -6.01 16.21
CA PHE A 166 -4.81 -6.41 14.80
C PHE A 166 -5.96 -5.86 13.95
N TYR A 167 -7.21 -6.06 14.37
CA TYR A 167 -8.37 -5.57 13.63
C TYR A 167 -8.51 -4.05 13.65
N ALA A 168 -8.06 -3.36 14.70
CA ALA A 168 -8.11 -1.90 14.78
C ALA A 168 -7.03 -1.20 13.94
N THR A 169 -5.88 -1.84 13.73
CA THR A 169 -4.73 -1.21 13.07
C THR A 169 -4.48 -1.79 11.68
N VAL A 170 -4.20 -3.09 11.60
CA VAL A 170 -3.83 -3.77 10.35
C VAL A 170 -5.01 -3.81 9.39
N GLY A 171 -6.22 -4.11 9.89
CA GLY A 171 -7.43 -4.16 9.06
C GLY A 171 -7.68 -2.87 8.28
N PRO A 172 -7.89 -1.71 8.95
CA PRO A 172 -8.12 -0.43 8.29
C PRO A 172 -6.97 -0.01 7.36
N LEU A 173 -5.71 -0.27 7.75
CA LEU A 173 -4.57 0.06 6.90
C LEU A 173 -4.55 -0.76 5.60
N VAL A 174 -4.81 -2.07 5.69
CA VAL A 174 -4.90 -2.94 4.51
C VAL A 174 -6.08 -2.55 3.63
N VAL A 175 -7.26 -2.28 4.22
CA VAL A 175 -8.45 -1.83 3.49
C VAL A 175 -8.20 -0.48 2.80
N TYR A 176 -7.61 0.48 3.51
CA TYR A 176 -7.25 1.79 2.94
C TYR A 176 -6.26 1.63 1.77
N PHE A 177 -5.21 0.82 1.95
CA PHE A 177 -4.21 0.60 0.91
C PHE A 177 -4.81 -0.11 -0.31
N ALA A 178 -5.65 -1.12 -0.10
CA ALA A 178 -6.37 -1.83 -1.14
C ALA A 178 -7.30 -0.88 -1.91
N MET A 179 -8.12 -0.10 -1.21
CA MET A 179 -9.01 0.90 -1.81
C MET A 179 -8.22 1.95 -2.61
N HIS A 180 -7.11 2.44 -2.05
CA HIS A 180 -6.28 3.43 -2.72
C HIS A 180 -5.62 2.88 -4.00
N ARG A 181 -5.14 1.63 -3.98
CA ARG A 181 -4.52 0.99 -5.16
C ARG A 181 -5.53 0.55 -6.21
N LEU A 182 -6.66 -0.04 -5.81
CA LEU A 182 -7.58 -0.71 -6.72
C LEU A 182 -8.70 0.20 -7.25
N ILE A 183 -9.07 1.26 -6.51
CA ILE A 183 -10.18 2.13 -6.89
C ILE A 183 -9.67 3.54 -7.20
N ILE A 184 -8.96 4.16 -6.25
CA ILE A 184 -8.58 5.58 -6.37
C ILE A 184 -7.55 5.79 -7.50
N LYS A 185 -6.47 5.00 -7.53
CA LYS A 185 -5.44 5.13 -8.57
C LYS A 185 -5.94 4.91 -10.00
N PRO A 186 -6.71 3.85 -10.34
CA PRO A 186 -7.20 3.69 -11.70
C PRO A 186 -8.20 4.80 -12.07
N TYR A 187 -9.06 5.23 -11.14
CA TYR A 187 -10.00 6.33 -11.40
C TYR A 187 -9.28 7.64 -11.74
N LEU A 188 -8.27 8.03 -10.95
CA LEU A 188 -7.49 9.25 -11.21
C LEU A 188 -6.71 9.20 -12.52
N ARG A 189 -6.19 8.02 -12.90
CA ARG A 189 -5.50 7.82 -14.19
C ARG A 189 -6.46 7.98 -15.36
N ALA A 190 -7.62 7.33 -15.30
CA ALA A 190 -8.65 7.45 -16.32
C ALA A 190 -9.14 8.89 -16.50
N GLN A 191 -9.21 9.68 -15.41
CA GLN A 191 -9.60 11.08 -15.48
C GLN A 191 -8.53 11.95 -16.17
N LYS A 192 -7.24 11.73 -15.85
CA LYS A 192 -6.13 12.41 -16.51
C LYS A 192 -6.02 12.07 -18.00
N GLU A 193 -6.29 10.81 -18.36
CA GLU A 193 -6.30 10.38 -19.76
C GLU A 193 -7.39 11.10 -20.56
N LYS A 194 -8.60 11.20 -20.03
CA LYS A 194 -9.70 11.96 -20.66
C LYS A 194 -9.39 13.43 -20.85
N GLU A 195 -8.72 14.06 -19.87
CA GLU A 195 -8.34 15.46 -19.97
C GLU A 195 -7.25 15.68 -21.02
N LEU A 196 -6.27 14.77 -21.11
CA LEU A 196 -5.25 14.78 -22.16
C LEU A 196 -5.86 14.54 -23.55
N GLU A 197 -6.83 13.63 -23.67
CA GLU A 197 -7.57 13.39 -24.91
C GLU A 197 -8.28 14.66 -25.37
N LYS A 198 -9.00 15.33 -24.46
CA LYS A 198 -9.67 16.60 -24.75
C LYS A 198 -8.68 17.69 -25.20
N GLN A 199 -7.52 17.79 -24.56
CA GLN A 199 -6.45 18.72 -24.97
C GLN A 199 -5.89 18.39 -26.36
N ARG A 200 -5.75 17.11 -26.70
CA ARG A 200 -5.30 16.66 -28.03
C ARG A 200 -6.34 16.96 -29.10
N GLU A 201 -7.62 16.77 -28.80
CA GLU A 201 -8.72 17.10 -29.71
C GLU A 201 -8.74 18.60 -30.01
N SER A 202 -8.70 19.47 -28.99
CA SER A 202 -8.66 20.91 -29.19
C SER A 202 -7.42 21.37 -29.94
N ALA A 203 -6.25 20.83 -29.61
CA ALA A 203 -5.01 21.14 -30.34
C ALA A 203 -5.08 20.71 -31.81
N ALA A 204 -5.70 19.56 -32.11
CA ALA A 204 -5.87 19.08 -33.48
C ALA A 204 -6.84 19.95 -34.29
N THR A 205 -7.93 20.44 -33.68
CA THR A 205 -8.85 21.38 -34.34
C THR A 205 -8.18 22.72 -34.64
N ASP A 206 -7.37 23.23 -33.71
CA ASP A 206 -6.65 24.50 -33.90
C ASP A 206 -5.63 24.41 -35.03
N VAL A 207 -4.91 23.28 -35.13
CA VAL A 207 -3.96 23.03 -36.24
C VAL A 207 -4.69 22.97 -37.58
N LEU A 208 -5.88 22.36 -37.64
CA LEU A 208 -6.68 22.30 -38.86
C LEU A 208 -7.14 23.69 -39.31
N GLN A 209 -7.61 24.52 -38.38
CA GLN A 209 -8.03 25.88 -38.69
C GLN A 209 -6.85 26.71 -39.24
N LYS A 210 -5.70 26.69 -38.55
CA LYS A 210 -4.49 27.40 -39.01
C LYS A 210 -3.99 26.91 -40.36
N LYS A 211 -4.14 25.61 -40.65
CA LYS A 211 -3.83 25.06 -41.97
C LYS A 211 -4.71 25.69 -43.06
N GLN A 212 -6.01 25.79 -42.84
CA GLN A 212 -6.93 26.42 -43.80
C GLN A 212 -6.61 27.90 -43.99
N GLU A 213 -6.32 28.62 -42.91
CA GLU A 213 -5.88 30.02 -42.96
C GLU A 213 -4.60 30.18 -43.79
N ALA A 214 -3.59 29.32 -43.57
CA ALA A 214 -2.35 29.33 -44.34
C ALA A 214 -2.57 29.01 -45.82
N GLU A 215 -3.36 28.00 -46.16
CA GLU A 215 -3.70 27.65 -47.56
C GLU A 215 -4.41 28.80 -48.28
N SER A 216 -5.32 29.50 -47.59
CA SER A 216 -6.01 30.67 -48.15
C SER A 216 -5.03 31.82 -48.41
N ALA A 217 -4.10 32.09 -47.50
CA ALA A 217 -3.07 33.11 -47.67
C ALA A 217 -2.12 32.79 -48.82
N VAL A 218 -1.68 31.53 -48.94
CA VAL A 218 -0.83 31.06 -50.06
C VAL A 218 -1.53 31.29 -51.39
N ARG A 219 -2.83 30.98 -51.49
CA ARG A 219 -3.62 31.17 -52.71
C ARG A 219 -3.69 32.63 -53.13
N LEU A 220 -3.85 33.55 -52.18
CA LEU A 220 -3.88 35.00 -52.44
C LEU A 220 -2.52 35.55 -52.87
N MET A 221 -1.41 34.94 -52.42
CA MET A 221 -0.04 35.36 -52.74
C MET A 221 0.46 34.88 -54.11
N GLN A 222 -0.22 33.94 -54.77
CA GLN A 222 0.28 33.37 -56.03
C GLN A 222 0.50 34.44 -57.12
N GLU A 223 -0.41 35.41 -57.24
CA GLU A 223 -0.31 36.48 -58.23
C GLU A 223 0.84 37.45 -57.94
N SER A 224 1.06 37.82 -56.67
CA SER A 224 2.15 38.70 -56.28
C SER A 224 3.50 38.00 -56.46
N VAL A 225 3.60 36.73 -56.08
CA VAL A 225 4.82 35.93 -56.23
C VAL A 225 5.24 35.80 -57.68
N ARG A 226 4.29 35.57 -58.60
CA ARG A 226 4.60 35.51 -60.03
C ARG A 226 5.26 36.79 -60.53
N ARG A 227 4.75 37.97 -60.13
CA ARG A 227 5.34 39.27 -60.50
C ARG A 227 6.73 39.46 -59.90
N ILE A 228 6.95 38.99 -58.66
CA ILE A 228 8.26 39.06 -57.99
C ILE A 228 9.27 38.16 -58.73
N ILE A 229 8.88 36.94 -59.10
CA ILE A 229 9.75 36.01 -59.85
C ILE A 229 10.16 36.64 -61.18
N GLU A 230 9.21 37.15 -61.97
CA GLU A 230 9.50 37.80 -63.26
C GLU A 230 10.47 39.00 -63.11
N ALA A 231 10.29 39.80 -62.05
CA ALA A 231 11.19 40.92 -61.75
C ALA A 231 12.59 40.47 -61.31
N GLU A 232 12.70 39.45 -60.47
CA GLU A 232 13.98 38.91 -59.98
C GLU A 232 14.72 38.13 -61.07
N GLU A 233 14.02 37.41 -61.96
CA GLU A 233 14.61 36.73 -63.13
C GLU A 233 15.32 37.71 -64.06
N SER A 234 14.69 38.85 -64.35
CA SER A 234 15.27 39.89 -65.21
C SER A 234 16.58 40.47 -64.67
N ARG A 235 16.81 40.37 -63.35
CA ARG A 235 17.98 40.92 -62.64
C ARG A 235 18.94 39.84 -62.16
N MET A 236 18.70 38.57 -62.50
CA MET A 236 19.43 37.41 -61.95
C MET A 236 19.51 37.46 -60.41
N GLY A 237 18.39 37.79 -59.80
CA GLY A 237 18.24 38.03 -58.38
C GLY A 237 18.00 36.76 -57.57
N LEU A 238 17.25 36.87 -56.47
CA LEU A 238 17.01 35.77 -55.53
C LEU A 238 15.68 35.09 -55.85
N ILE A 239 15.72 33.80 -56.18
CA ILE A 239 14.54 32.98 -56.48
C ILE A 239 14.56 31.75 -55.58
N ILE A 240 13.50 31.55 -54.80
CA ILE A 240 13.30 30.36 -53.97
C ILE A 240 12.75 29.25 -54.86
N VAL A 241 13.50 28.16 -54.98
CA VAL A 241 13.13 27.01 -55.84
C VAL A 241 12.26 26.05 -55.06
N ASN A 242 12.69 25.68 -53.85
CA ASN A 242 11.93 24.85 -52.91
C ASN A 242 12.16 25.31 -51.49
N ALA A 243 11.10 25.34 -50.68
CA ALA A 243 11.23 25.54 -49.25
C ALA A 243 10.26 24.67 -48.47
N TRP A 244 10.78 24.04 -47.42
CA TRP A 244 10.10 23.03 -46.64
C TRP A 244 10.21 23.37 -45.15
N TYR A 245 9.09 23.38 -44.44
CA TYR A 245 9.05 23.66 -43.00
C TYR A 245 8.41 22.49 -42.24
N GLY A 246 9.04 22.05 -41.15
CA GLY A 246 8.52 20.98 -40.31
C GLY A 246 9.62 20.12 -39.69
N LYS A 247 9.23 18.92 -39.26
CA LYS A 247 10.16 17.93 -38.68
C LYS A 247 10.81 17.10 -39.79
N PHE A 248 12.12 17.25 -39.95
CA PHE A 248 12.91 16.42 -40.87
C PHE A 248 13.45 15.21 -40.13
N VAL A 249 13.19 14.02 -40.66
CA VAL A 249 13.72 12.77 -40.11
C VAL A 249 15.20 12.67 -40.50
N ASN A 250 16.08 12.53 -39.50
CA ASN A 250 17.47 12.18 -39.74
C ASN A 250 17.54 10.68 -40.12
N ASP A 251 18.31 10.35 -41.14
CA ASP A 251 18.42 9.01 -41.78
C ASP A 251 18.85 7.85 -40.83
N LYS A 252 19.12 8.16 -39.56
CA LYS A 252 19.53 7.21 -38.52
C LYS A 252 18.36 6.51 -37.81
N SER A 253 17.10 6.95 -37.99
CA SER A 253 15.93 6.34 -37.33
C SER A 253 15.10 5.48 -38.29
N ARG A 254 15.30 4.16 -38.23
CA ARG A 254 14.65 3.10 -39.02
C ARG A 254 13.14 2.87 -38.76
N LYS A 255 12.32 3.89 -38.59
CA LYS A 255 10.85 3.72 -38.55
C LYS A 255 10.17 4.80 -39.39
N SER A 256 9.18 4.40 -40.18
CA SER A 256 8.29 5.28 -40.97
C SER A 256 7.54 6.27 -40.07
N GLU A 257 8.24 7.28 -39.57
CA GLU A 257 7.63 8.48 -39.04
C GLU A 257 7.06 9.26 -40.24
N LYS A 258 5.76 9.54 -40.22
CA LYS A 258 5.12 10.36 -41.26
C LYS A 258 5.82 11.73 -41.25
N VAL A 259 6.51 12.05 -42.34
CA VAL A 259 7.17 13.34 -42.52
C VAL A 259 6.10 14.43 -42.49
N LYS A 260 6.02 15.17 -41.37
CA LYS A 260 5.09 16.29 -41.17
C LYS A 260 5.75 17.57 -41.64
N VAL A 261 5.81 17.75 -42.96
CA VAL A 261 6.46 18.89 -43.61
C VAL A 261 5.46 19.61 -44.50
N ILE A 262 5.54 20.93 -44.50
CA ILE A 262 4.73 21.84 -45.31
C ILE A 262 5.60 22.51 -46.36
N ASP A 263 5.02 22.78 -47.54
CA ASP A 263 5.66 23.57 -48.58
C ASP A 263 5.41 25.06 -48.32
N VAL A 264 6.50 25.81 -48.14
CA VAL A 264 6.49 27.24 -47.81
C VAL A 264 7.20 28.08 -48.89
N THR A 265 7.34 27.53 -50.09
CA THR A 265 8.01 28.18 -51.23
C THR A 265 7.34 29.50 -51.61
N VAL A 266 6.00 29.48 -51.76
CA VAL A 266 5.22 30.66 -52.17
C VAL A 266 5.26 31.78 -51.10
N PRO A 267 4.96 31.50 -49.81
CA PRO A 267 5.11 32.50 -48.75
C PRO A 267 6.50 33.13 -48.67
N LEU A 268 7.57 32.33 -48.80
CA LEU A 268 8.94 32.84 -48.72
C LEU A 268 9.32 33.70 -49.91
N GLN A 269 8.88 33.34 -51.13
CA GLN A 269 9.13 34.14 -52.31
C GLN A 269 8.47 35.53 -52.21
N CYS A 270 7.29 35.61 -51.56
CA CYS A 270 6.60 36.89 -51.35
C CYS A 270 7.36 37.84 -50.39
N LEU A 271 8.24 37.31 -49.56
CA LEU A 271 9.05 38.08 -48.61
C LEU A 271 10.37 38.58 -49.21
N VAL A 272 10.74 38.15 -50.43
CA VAL A 272 11.94 38.60 -51.13
C VAL A 272 11.76 40.05 -51.58
N LYS A 273 12.73 40.90 -51.23
CA LYS A 273 12.80 42.30 -51.67
C LYS A 273 14.23 42.64 -52.04
N ASP A 274 14.42 43.26 -53.21
CA ASP A 274 15.73 43.67 -53.72
C ASP A 274 16.77 42.53 -53.72
N SER A 275 16.38 41.35 -54.21
CA SER A 275 17.21 40.14 -54.24
C SER A 275 17.76 39.68 -52.87
N LYS A 276 17.08 40.02 -51.78
CA LYS A 276 17.42 39.60 -50.40
C LYS A 276 16.19 39.10 -49.67
N LEU A 277 16.39 38.14 -48.77
CA LEU A 277 15.38 37.67 -47.83
C LEU A 277 15.94 37.75 -46.42
N ILE A 278 15.20 38.41 -45.53
CA ILE A 278 15.55 38.60 -44.13
C ILE A 278 14.36 38.14 -43.28
N LEU A 279 14.55 37.03 -42.57
CA LEU A 279 13.63 36.54 -41.54
C LEU A 279 14.18 36.94 -40.16
N THR A 280 13.30 37.45 -39.31
CA THR A 280 13.61 37.82 -37.92
C THR A 280 13.66 36.58 -37.01
N GLU A 281 14.19 36.75 -35.79
CA GLU A 281 14.23 35.71 -34.73
C GLU A 281 12.85 35.52 -34.08
N ALA A 282 11.83 35.28 -34.89
CA ALA A 282 10.48 34.95 -34.44
C ALA A 282 10.11 33.57 -34.98
N SER A 283 9.13 32.91 -34.34
CA SER A 283 8.65 31.62 -34.83
C SER A 283 8.12 31.77 -36.27
N LYS A 284 8.67 30.97 -37.18
CA LYS A 284 8.32 31.01 -38.60
C LYS A 284 6.89 30.52 -38.84
N ALA A 285 6.31 29.78 -37.90
CA ALA A 285 4.90 29.39 -37.90
C ALA A 285 3.93 30.58 -37.81
N GLY A 286 4.38 31.76 -37.35
CA GLY A 286 3.56 32.98 -37.29
C GLY A 286 3.53 33.79 -38.59
N LEU A 287 4.27 33.39 -39.62
CA LEU A 287 4.32 34.10 -40.90
C LEU A 287 3.05 33.83 -41.73
N PRO A 288 2.58 34.79 -42.54
CA PRO A 288 1.47 34.56 -43.45
C PRO A 288 1.74 33.39 -44.39
N GLY A 289 0.83 32.41 -44.46
CA GLY A 289 1.00 31.19 -45.26
C GLY A 289 1.85 30.10 -44.60
N PHE A 290 2.34 30.31 -43.37
CA PHE A 290 2.93 29.28 -42.53
C PHE A 290 1.92 28.77 -41.50
N TYR A 291 2.09 27.51 -41.09
CA TYR A 291 1.44 26.95 -39.91
C TYR A 291 2.37 25.89 -39.29
N ASP A 292 2.07 25.48 -38.06
CA ASP A 292 2.84 24.47 -37.35
C ASP A 292 2.26 23.06 -37.56
N PRO A 293 2.93 22.17 -38.33
CA PRO A 293 2.46 20.80 -38.53
C PRO A 293 2.79 19.85 -37.35
N CYS A 294 3.69 20.24 -36.43
CA CYS A 294 4.18 19.40 -35.34
C CYS A 294 4.37 20.21 -34.04
N VAL A 295 3.24 20.57 -33.42
CA VAL A 295 3.20 21.30 -32.14
C VAL A 295 3.96 20.54 -31.06
N GLY A 296 4.94 21.20 -30.44
CA GLY A 296 5.77 20.65 -29.36
C GLY A 296 6.99 19.84 -29.82
N GLU A 297 7.21 19.66 -31.12
CA GLU A 297 8.42 19.05 -31.66
C GLU A 297 9.38 20.10 -32.25
N GLU A 298 10.66 19.72 -32.40
CA GLU A 298 11.65 20.56 -33.08
C GLU A 298 11.34 20.67 -34.58
N LYS A 299 11.39 21.91 -35.07
CA LYS A 299 11.03 22.30 -36.43
C LYS A 299 12.17 23.03 -37.09
N ASN A 300 12.45 22.66 -38.33
CA ASN A 300 13.45 23.32 -39.14
C ASN A 300 12.81 23.87 -40.41
N LEU A 301 13.44 24.88 -40.99
CA LEU A 301 13.16 25.40 -42.31
C LEU A 301 14.33 25.03 -43.23
N LYS A 302 14.06 24.25 -44.27
CA LYS A 302 15.01 23.97 -45.35
C LYS A 302 14.64 24.81 -46.56
N VAL A 303 15.56 25.64 -47.03
CA VAL A 303 15.36 26.51 -48.20
C VAL A 303 16.42 26.19 -49.25
N LEU A 304 15.96 25.96 -50.47
CA LEU A 304 16.76 25.82 -51.67
C LEU A 304 16.42 26.97 -52.59
N TYR A 305 17.44 27.77 -52.94
CA TYR A 305 17.26 29.00 -53.68
C TYR A 305 18.35 29.16 -54.73
N GLN A 306 18.05 29.92 -55.77
CA GLN A 306 18.97 30.32 -56.81
C GLN A 306 19.29 31.80 -56.66
N PHE A 307 20.58 32.13 -56.76
CA PHE A 307 21.05 33.52 -56.77
C PHE A 307 22.13 33.66 -57.83
N ARG A 308 21.97 34.61 -58.76
CA ARG A 308 22.89 34.82 -59.89
C ARG A 308 23.17 33.54 -60.70
N GLY A 309 22.15 32.72 -60.90
CA GLY A 309 22.25 31.46 -61.64
C GLY A 309 22.79 30.27 -60.83
N VAL A 310 23.29 30.47 -59.61
CA VAL A 310 23.89 29.40 -58.78
C VAL A 310 22.92 28.94 -57.69
N LEU A 311 22.82 27.62 -57.51
CA LEU A 311 21.99 27.00 -56.47
C LEU A 311 22.65 27.05 -55.10
N HIS A 312 21.83 27.30 -54.09
CA HIS A 312 22.20 27.39 -52.69
C HIS A 312 21.18 26.67 -51.82
N GLN A 313 21.63 26.03 -50.74
CA GLN A 313 20.79 25.34 -49.76
C GLN A 313 21.16 25.75 -48.34
N VAL A 314 20.15 25.97 -47.51
CA VAL A 314 20.30 26.28 -46.09
C VAL A 314 19.25 25.54 -45.27
N MET A 315 19.62 25.11 -44.07
CA MET A 315 18.72 24.59 -43.04
C MET A 315 18.86 25.46 -41.80
N VAL A 316 17.73 25.89 -41.24
CA VAL A 316 17.66 26.86 -40.14
C VAL A 316 16.63 26.38 -39.13
N LEU A 317 16.85 26.62 -37.84
CA LEU A 317 15.86 26.33 -36.80
C LEU A 317 14.64 27.27 -36.88
N ASP A 318 13.52 26.92 -36.23
CA ASP A 318 12.30 27.75 -36.24
C ASP A 318 12.54 29.19 -35.77
N SER A 319 13.24 29.37 -34.65
CA SER A 319 13.46 30.69 -34.03
C SER A 319 14.72 31.42 -34.50
N GLU A 320 15.52 30.80 -35.39
CA GLU A 320 16.79 31.36 -35.84
C GLU A 320 16.60 32.29 -37.05
N ALA A 321 17.24 33.47 -37.00
CA ALA A 321 17.21 34.45 -38.07
C ALA A 321 17.85 33.91 -39.36
N LEU A 322 17.20 34.16 -40.49
CA LEU A 322 17.72 33.81 -41.80
C LEU A 322 17.96 35.05 -42.64
N ARG A 323 19.21 35.23 -43.08
CA ARG A 323 19.59 36.26 -44.07
C ARG A 323 20.21 35.56 -45.27
N ILE A 324 19.56 35.63 -46.42
CA ILE A 324 20.06 35.10 -47.71
C ILE A 324 19.99 36.19 -48.78
N PRO A 325 20.87 36.17 -49.80
CA PRO A 325 21.86 35.14 -50.12
C PRO A 325 23.14 35.19 -49.27
N LYS A 326 23.78 34.02 -49.03
CA LYS A 326 25.12 33.88 -48.44
C LYS A 326 25.96 32.90 -49.25
N GLN A 327 27.25 33.20 -49.43
CA GLN A 327 28.18 32.32 -50.15
C GLN A 327 28.37 30.95 -49.47
N SER A 328 28.25 30.89 -48.15
CA SER A 328 28.37 29.65 -47.37
C SER A 328 27.29 28.60 -47.69
N HIS A 329 26.21 29.00 -48.36
CA HIS A 329 25.09 28.12 -48.69
C HIS A 329 25.19 27.55 -50.11
N ARG A 330 26.24 27.89 -50.87
CA ARG A 330 26.39 27.45 -52.26
C ARG A 330 26.47 25.92 -52.34
N ILE A 331 25.71 25.35 -53.26
CA ILE A 331 25.80 23.93 -53.60
C ILE A 331 26.74 23.83 -54.80
N ASP A 332 27.88 23.16 -54.63
CA ASP A 332 28.71 22.81 -55.77
C ASP A 332 28.04 21.68 -56.53
N THR A 333 27.75 21.95 -57.81
CA THR A 333 27.06 21.04 -58.72
C THR A 333 28.04 20.12 -59.46
N ASP A 334 29.30 20.09 -59.03
CA ASP A 334 30.34 19.26 -59.63
C ASP A 334 30.31 17.85 -59.02
N GLY A 335 29.57 16.97 -59.70
CA GLY A 335 29.60 15.51 -59.57
C GLY A 335 29.46 14.88 -60.94
#